data_AF-Q1N8V3-F1
#
_entry.id   AF-Q1N8V3-F1
#
_cell.length_a   1.000
_cell.length_b   1.000
_cell.length_c   1.000
_cell.angle_alpha   90.00
_cell.angle_beta   90.00
_cell.angle_gamma   90.00
#
_symmetry.space_group_name_H-M   'P 1'
#
loop_
_entity.id
_entity.type
_entity.pdbx_description
1 polymer ?
#
loop_
_entity_poly.entity_id
_entity_poly.type
_entity_poly.pdbx_seq_one_letter_code
_entity_poly.pdbx_strand_id
1 'polypeptide(L)'
;MSEPHAVERKRVPLTRFHNATGEYLDEAMRSPIILTKHGRKLQAIVDSNYLERLEAIARGNILRAMDIQAVASADMPDDLRQRILATQPTPEEIANDTWND
;
A
#
# COMPACT_ATOMS: atom_id res chain seq x y z
N MET A 1 -12.73 -16.49 -16.55
CA MET A 1 -12.43 -15.78 -15.29
C MET A 1 -13.29 -14.53 -15.28
N SER A 2 -14.34 -14.50 -14.47
CA SER A 2 -15.19 -13.31 -14.35
C SER A 2 -14.40 -12.21 -13.63
N GLU A 3 -14.36 -11.01 -14.21
CA GLU A 3 -13.80 -9.83 -13.54
C GLU A 3 -14.48 -9.69 -12.17
N PRO A 4 -13.73 -9.36 -11.10
CA PRO A 4 -14.36 -9.07 -9.83
C PRO A 4 -15.33 -7.91 -10.03
N HIS A 5 -16.62 -8.15 -9.82
CA HIS A 5 -17.65 -7.12 -9.85
C HIS A 5 -17.16 -5.96 -8.98
N ALA A 6 -16.80 -4.84 -9.61
CA ALA A 6 -16.38 -3.66 -8.89
C ALA A 6 -17.53 -3.27 -7.96
N VAL A 7 -17.31 -3.38 -6.65
CA VAL A 7 -18.30 -2.96 -5.64
C VAL A 7 -18.75 -1.56 -6.01
N GLU A 8 -20.03 -1.40 -6.31
CA GLU A 8 -20.58 -0.13 -6.75
C GLU A 8 -20.61 0.83 -5.56
N ARG A 9 -19.60 1.71 -5.48
CA ARG A 9 -19.47 2.69 -4.41
C ARG A 9 -20.37 3.88 -4.67
N LYS A 10 -21.03 4.38 -3.61
CA LYS A 10 -21.88 5.56 -3.65
C LYS A 10 -21.11 6.73 -4.26
N ARG A 11 -21.69 7.36 -5.29
CA ARG A 11 -21.12 8.55 -5.95
C ARG A 11 -21.86 9.79 -5.50
N VAL A 12 -21.13 10.77 -4.99
CA VAL A 12 -21.69 12.03 -4.47
C VAL A 12 -21.06 13.19 -5.23
N PRO A 13 -21.84 14.09 -5.84
CA PRO A 13 -21.29 15.32 -6.42
C PRO A 13 -20.64 16.20 -5.34
N LEU A 14 -19.49 16.80 -5.64
CA LEU A 14 -18.74 17.64 -4.71
C LEU A 14 -19.60 18.79 -4.13
N THR A 15 -20.49 19.36 -4.94
CA THR A 15 -21.44 20.39 -4.51
C THR A 15 -22.42 19.88 -3.45
N ARG A 16 -22.91 18.65 -3.60
CA ARG A 16 -23.81 18.01 -2.63
C ARG A 16 -23.07 17.68 -1.34
N PHE A 17 -21.80 17.25 -1.45
CA PHE A 17 -20.95 17.03 -0.29
C PHE A 17 -20.75 18.30 0.53
N HIS A 18 -20.39 19.43 -0.10
CA HIS A 18 -20.22 20.70 0.61
C HIS A 18 -21.46 21.17 1.39
N ASN A 19 -22.65 20.82 0.92
CA ASN A 19 -23.91 21.20 1.56
C ASN A 19 -24.30 20.33 2.77
N ALA A 20 -23.70 19.14 2.91
CA ALA A 20 -24.04 18.18 3.96
C ALA A 20 -22.80 17.37 4.39
N THR A 21 -21.67 18.06 4.59
CA THR A 21 -20.35 17.44 4.83
C THR A 21 -20.39 16.44 5.98
N GLY A 22 -20.99 16.80 7.12
CA GLY A 22 -21.06 15.94 8.30
C GLY A 22 -21.75 14.61 8.04
N GLU A 23 -22.92 14.63 7.39
CA GLU A 23 -23.70 13.43 7.09
C GLU A 23 -22.90 12.46 6.19
N TYR A 24 -22.19 12.98 5.18
CA TYR A 24 -21.38 12.14 4.31
C TYR A 24 -20.10 11.64 4.97
N LEU A 25 -19.53 12.38 5.93
CA LEU A 25 -18.41 11.87 6.73
C LEU A 25 -18.88 10.71 7.62
N ASP A 26 -20.02 10.85 8.28
CA ASP A 26 -20.62 9.78 9.10
C ASP A 26 -20.97 8.54 8.24
N GLU A 27 -21.50 8.76 7.04
CA GLU A 27 -21.79 7.67 6.10
C GLU A 27 -20.50 7.00 5.58
N ALA A 28 -19.44 7.78 5.35
CA ALA A 28 -18.15 7.27 4.92
C ALA A 28 -17.47 6.37 5.97
N MET A 29 -17.87 6.48 7.25
CA MET A 29 -17.43 5.56 8.30
C MET A 29 -17.98 4.14 8.12
N ARG A 30 -19.11 3.97 7.41
CA ARG A 30 -19.75 2.67 7.19
C ARG A 30 -19.40 2.09 5.82
N SER A 31 -19.24 2.95 4.82
CA SER A 31 -18.91 2.53 3.46
C SER A 31 -18.19 3.63 2.67
N PRO A 32 -17.16 3.29 1.87
CA PRO A 32 -16.46 4.25 1.02
C PRO A 32 -17.39 5.05 0.09
N ILE A 33 -17.21 6.37 0.06
CA ILE A 33 -17.93 7.29 -0.83
C ILE A 33 -16.96 7.83 -1.89
N ILE A 34 -17.43 7.94 -3.13
CA ILE A 34 -16.68 8.57 -4.22
C ILE A 34 -17.26 9.96 -4.49
N LEU A 35 -16.46 10.98 -4.20
CA LEU A 35 -16.73 12.33 -4.65
C LEU A 35 -16.54 12.45 -6.15
N THR A 36 -17.45 13.18 -6.80
CA THR A 36 -17.43 13.43 -8.23
C THR A 36 -17.49 14.92 -8.55
N LYS A 37 -16.78 15.33 -9.60
CA LYS A 37 -16.81 16.69 -10.14
C LYS A 37 -17.02 16.60 -11.66
N HIS A 38 -18.03 17.29 -12.18
CA HIS A 38 -18.45 17.20 -13.58
C HIS A 38 -18.64 15.74 -14.06
N GLY A 39 -19.24 14.89 -13.22
CA GLY A 39 -19.49 13.47 -13.52
C GLY A 39 -18.26 12.56 -13.43
N ARG A 40 -17.05 13.10 -13.23
CA ARG A 40 -15.81 12.33 -13.10
C ARG A 40 -15.51 12.06 -11.63
N LYS A 41 -14.91 10.89 -11.35
CA LYS A 41 -14.40 10.54 -10.02
C LYS A 41 -13.28 11.51 -9.65
N LEU A 42 -13.36 12.10 -8.46
CA LEU A 42 -12.38 13.06 -7.96
C LEU A 42 -11.60 12.47 -6.78
N GLN A 43 -12.31 12.01 -5.74
CA GLN A 43 -11.71 11.55 -4.49
C GLN A 43 -12.56 10.47 -3.85
N ALA A 44 -11.93 9.54 -3.11
CA ALA A 44 -12.63 8.64 -2.20
C ALA A 44 -12.55 9.17 -0.77
N ILE A 45 -13.66 9.13 -0.04
CA ILE A 45 -13.71 9.33 1.40
C ILE A 45 -13.90 7.96 2.04
N VAL A 46 -13.02 7.63 2.97
CA VAL A 46 -13.01 6.36 3.72
C VAL A 46 -12.61 6.64 5.16
N ASP A 47 -12.99 5.76 6.08
CA ASP A 47 -12.45 5.80 7.43
C ASP A 47 -10.96 5.42 7.44
N SER A 48 -10.24 5.89 8.46
CA SER A 48 -8.80 5.67 8.60
C SER A 48 -8.44 4.18 8.68
N ASN A 49 -9.21 3.38 9.43
CA ASN A 49 -8.94 1.96 9.59
C ASN A 49 -9.10 1.21 8.26
N TYR A 50 -10.04 1.63 7.41
CA TYR A 50 -10.18 1.09 6.07
C TYR A 50 -8.98 1.42 5.18
N LEU A 51 -8.46 2.65 5.25
CA LEU A 51 -7.24 3.02 4.53
C LEU A 51 -6.03 2.19 5.01
N GLU A 52 -5.81 2.12 6.32
CA GLU A 52 -4.70 1.35 6.91
C GLU A 52 -4.74 -0.13 6.53
N ARG A 53 -5.93 -0.75 6.51
CA ARG A 53 -6.08 -2.14 6.04
C ARG A 53 -5.69 -2.29 4.57
N LEU A 54 -6.09 -1.34 3.72
CA LEU A 54 -5.69 -1.36 2.31
C LEU A 54 -4.19 -1.19 2.14
N GLU A 55 -3.56 -0.31 2.91
CA GLU A 55 -2.11 -0.11 2.90
C GLU A 55 -1.35 -1.36 3.39
N ALA A 56 -1.85 -2.02 4.43
CA ALA A 56 -1.28 -3.28 4.93
C ALA A 56 -1.38 -4.40 3.89
N ILE A 57 -2.55 -4.54 3.24
CA ILE A 57 -2.74 -5.51 2.14
C ILE A 57 -1.83 -5.18 0.97
N ALA A 58 -1.75 -3.90 0.58
CA ALA A 58 -0.87 -3.46 -0.50
C ALA A 58 0.59 -3.77 -0.18
N ARG A 59 1.06 -3.52 1.05
CA ARG A 59 2.40 -3.89 1.51
C ARG A 59 2.63 -5.38 1.43
N GLY A 60 1.68 -6.19 1.89
CA GLY A 60 1.75 -7.66 1.78
C GLY A 60 1.82 -8.14 0.33
N ASN A 61 1.05 -7.51 -0.56
CA ASN A 61 1.05 -7.82 -1.98
C ASN A 61 2.35 -7.38 -2.67
N ILE A 62 2.94 -6.25 -2.28
CA ILE A 62 4.24 -5.80 -2.76
C ILE A 62 5.32 -6.80 -2.34
N LEU A 63 5.36 -7.18 -1.06
CA LEU A 63 6.32 -8.19 -0.56
C LEU A 63 6.18 -9.53 -1.29
N ARG A 64 4.93 -9.96 -1.54
CA ARG A 64 4.62 -11.16 -2.32
C ARG A 64 5.02 -11.02 -3.79
N ALA A 65 4.84 -9.85 -4.40
CA ALA A 65 5.20 -9.59 -5.80
C ALA A 65 6.71 -9.47 -6.01
N MET A 66 7.45 -9.05 -4.99
CA MET A 66 8.91 -9.01 -5.00
C MET A 66 9.55 -10.40 -4.77
N ASP A 67 8.74 -11.46 -4.59
CA ASP A 67 9.15 -12.83 -4.25
C ASP A 67 10.15 -12.89 -3.07
N ILE A 68 10.03 -11.92 -2.14
CA ILE A 68 10.93 -11.86 -0.98
C ILE A 68 10.43 -12.88 0.04
N GLN A 69 11.09 -14.03 0.06
CA GLN A 69 10.96 -14.99 1.16
C GLN A 69 11.83 -14.55 2.33
N ALA A 70 11.20 -14.00 3.36
CA ALA A 70 11.87 -13.71 4.61
C ALA A 70 12.11 -15.04 5.36
N VAL A 71 13.38 -15.45 5.45
CA VAL A 71 13.82 -16.60 6.25
C VAL A 71 14.38 -16.09 7.57
N ALA A 72 13.97 -16.66 8.70
CA ALA A 72 14.54 -16.31 9.98
C ALA A 72 16.05 -16.61 9.97
N SER A 73 16.87 -15.75 10.57
CA SER A 73 18.33 -15.94 10.54
C SER A 73 18.79 -17.26 11.15
N ALA A 74 18.00 -17.87 12.05
CA ALA A 74 18.28 -19.17 12.65
C ALA A 74 18.05 -20.35 11.69
N ASP A 75 17.21 -20.16 10.67
CA ASP A 75 16.88 -21.17 9.67
C ASP A 75 17.68 -20.98 8.36
N MET A 76 18.61 -20.01 8.34
CA MET A 76 19.46 -19.71 7.20
C MET A 76 20.64 -20.68 7.13
N PRO A 77 20.85 -21.39 6.01
CA PRO A 77 22.05 -22.20 5.81
C PRO A 77 23.32 -21.38 5.95
N ASP A 78 24.35 -21.93 6.62
CA ASP A 78 25.60 -21.21 6.90
C ASP A 78 26.31 -20.74 5.62
N ASP A 79 26.22 -21.51 4.53
CA ASP A 79 26.78 -21.16 3.22
C ASP A 79 26.09 -19.94 2.59
N LEU A 80 24.76 -19.84 2.73
CA LEU A 80 23.99 -18.69 2.27
C LEU A 80 24.32 -17.44 3.10
N ARG A 81 24.45 -17.61 4.43
CA ARG A 81 24.87 -16.52 5.33
C ARG A 81 26.23 -15.95 4.92
N GLN A 82 27.20 -16.81 4.65
CA GLN A 82 28.53 -16.40 4.21
C GLN A 82 28.50 -15.68 2.86
N ARG A 83 27.68 -16.14 1.91
CA ARG A 83 27.51 -15.48 0.60
C ARG A 83 26.91 -14.08 0.73
N ILE A 84 25.91 -13.91 1.61
CA ILE A 84 25.30 -12.59 1.86
C ILE A 84 26.32 -11.64 2.47
N LEU A 85 27.08 -12.10 3.48
CA LEU A 85 28.11 -11.29 4.13
C LEU A 85 29.24 -10.91 3.16
N ALA A 86 29.60 -11.81 2.23
CA ALA A 86 30.60 -11.55 1.20
C ALA A 86 30.14 -10.52 0.14
N THR A 87 28.83 -10.30 -0.01
CA THR A 87 28.27 -9.27 -0.90
C THR A 87 27.99 -7.94 -0.21
N GLN A 88 28.15 -7.86 1.11
CA GLN A 88 27.95 -6.59 1.82
C GLN A 88 29.11 -5.63 1.54
N PRO A 89 28.84 -4.32 1.47
CA PRO A 89 29.89 -3.32 1.31
C PRO A 89 30.81 -3.33 2.53
N THR A 90 32.11 -3.22 2.29
CA THR A 90 33.09 -2.98 3.33
C THR A 90 32.95 -1.55 3.88
N PRO A 91 33.42 -1.28 5.12
CA PRO A 91 33.39 0.08 5.67
C PRO A 91 34.10 1.12 4.80
N GLU A 92 35.14 0.72 4.08
CA GLU A 92 35.91 1.57 3.17
C GLU A 92 35.12 1.88 1.89
N GLU A 93 34.38 0.92 1.34
CA GLU A 93 33.48 1.16 0.19
C GLU A 93 32.29 2.04 0.56
N ILE A 94 31.76 1.92 1.79
CA ILE A 94 30.71 2.82 2.30
C ILE A 94 31.25 4.24 2.46
N ALA A 95 32.46 4.38 3.03
CA ALA A 95 33.07 5.69 3.26
C ALA A 95 33.38 6.44 1.96
N ASN A 96 33.63 5.70 0.87
CA ASN A 96 33.99 6.23 -0.43
C ASN A 96 32.83 6.21 -1.45
N ASP A 97 31.66 5.67 -1.09
CA ASP A 97 30.48 5.51 -1.95
C ASP A 97 30.74 4.71 -3.25
N THR A 98 31.58 3.67 -3.17
CA THR A 98 32.05 2.90 -4.35
C THR A 98 31.47 1.49 -4.44
N TRP A 99 30.42 1.17 -3.69
CA TRP A 99 29.87 -0.18 -3.69
C TRP A 99 28.95 -0.41 -4.91
N ASN A 100 29.30 -1.39 -5.76
CA ASN A 100 28.68 -1.71 -7.06
C ASN A 100 28.95 -0.72 -8.23
N ASP A 101 30.04 0.06 -8.16
CA ASP A 101 30.62 0.75 -9.33
C ASP A 101 31.59 -0.16 -10.13
#